data_AF-A0AB40CC07-F1
#
_entry.id   AF-A0AB40CC07-F1
#
_cell.length_a   1.000
_cell.length_b   1.000
_cell.length_c   1.000
_cell.angle_alpha   90.00
_cell.angle_beta   90.00
_cell.angle_gamma   90.00
#
_symmetry.space_group_name_H-M   'P 1'
#
loop_
_entity.id
_entity.type
_entity.pdbx_description
1 polymer ?
#
loop_
_entity_poly.entity_id
_entity_poly.type
_entity_poly.pdbx_seq_one_letter_code
_entity_poly.pdbx_strand_id
1 'polypeptide(L)'
;MGPCQPVGHNFPRKQQGKDLRSFKEVWFQKFDWLEYSMEKDAAYCFYCYLFKQPRGDKLGIDAFTKTGFSNWKKAMEVFTEHVGGVNSNHNNARRHCEDFKNQRQSVSHIFSSHSREMEVAYRARVTAVLRVVRFLLLQGLAFRGHDESSSSTNRDNFLEMLNWYGTEVESVGRVINEKCSLEIIK
;
A
#
# COMPACT_ATOMS: atom_id res chain seq x y z
N MET A 1 -16.70 -6.03 1.62
CA MET A 1 -17.16 -5.75 0.24
C MET A 1 -16.60 -6.82 -0.69
N GLY A 2 -17.41 -7.30 -1.62
CA GLY A 2 -17.07 -8.29 -2.64
C GLY A 2 -17.76 -7.94 -3.98
N PRO A 3 -17.56 -8.73 -5.04
CA PRO A 3 -18.11 -8.46 -6.36
C PRO A 3 -19.65 -8.43 -6.36
N CYS A 4 -20.24 -7.56 -7.18
CA CYS A 4 -21.67 -7.58 -7.47
C CYS A 4 -22.02 -8.75 -8.39
N GLN A 5 -22.69 -9.77 -7.83
CA GLN A 5 -23.08 -11.00 -8.53
C GLN A 5 -24.60 -11.19 -8.41
N PRO A 6 -25.40 -10.61 -9.33
CA PRO A 6 -26.85 -10.74 -9.27
C PRO A 6 -27.29 -12.17 -9.58
N VAL A 7 -28.09 -12.74 -8.67
CA VAL A 7 -28.66 -14.09 -8.74
C VAL A 7 -30.07 -14.03 -9.33
N GLY A 8 -30.39 -14.94 -10.25
CA GLY A 8 -31.73 -15.01 -10.87
C GLY A 8 -32.06 -13.84 -11.79
N HIS A 9 -31.07 -13.04 -12.18
CA HIS A 9 -31.25 -11.92 -13.10
C HIS A 9 -31.43 -12.43 -14.54
N ASN A 10 -32.36 -11.81 -15.28
CA ASN A 10 -32.57 -12.13 -16.69
C ASN A 10 -31.56 -11.39 -17.56
N PHE A 11 -30.38 -11.99 -17.75
CA PHE A 11 -29.28 -11.39 -18.52
C PHE A 11 -29.68 -11.12 -19.98
N PRO A 12 -29.52 -9.88 -20.48
CA PRO A 12 -29.83 -9.52 -21.86
C PRO A 12 -29.13 -10.42 -22.88
N ARG A 13 -29.84 -10.76 -23.95
CA ARG A 13 -29.30 -11.54 -25.07
C ARG A 13 -28.86 -10.59 -26.18
N LYS A 14 -27.67 -10.82 -26.71
CA LYS A 14 -27.10 -10.08 -27.83
C LYS A 14 -26.68 -11.05 -28.94
N GLN A 15 -26.84 -10.64 -30.19
CA GLN A 15 -26.38 -11.43 -31.32
C GLN A 15 -24.85 -11.48 -31.33
N GLN A 16 -24.27 -12.68 -31.28
CA GLN A 16 -22.82 -12.88 -31.29
C GLN A 16 -22.45 -14.04 -32.22
N GLY A 17 -22.06 -13.66 -33.44
CA GLY A 17 -21.93 -14.61 -34.54
C GLY A 17 -23.30 -15.08 -35.01
N LYS A 18 -23.52 -16.39 -35.07
CA LYS A 18 -24.79 -16.99 -35.50
C LYS A 18 -25.80 -17.15 -34.37
N ASP A 19 -25.36 -17.04 -33.11
CA ASP A 19 -26.19 -17.34 -31.94
C ASP A 19 -26.53 -16.09 -31.14
N LEU A 20 -27.70 -16.10 -30.49
CA LEU A 20 -28.04 -15.16 -29.42
C LEU A 20 -27.41 -15.63 -28.11
N ARG A 21 -26.51 -14.82 -27.56
CA ARG A 21 -25.74 -15.15 -26.35
C ARG A 21 -26.01 -14.13 -25.26
N SER A 22 -25.98 -14.59 -24.02
CA SER A 22 -26.09 -13.77 -22.81
C SER A 22 -25.04 -14.19 -21.81
N PHE A 23 -24.77 -13.31 -20.84
CA PHE A 23 -24.01 -13.67 -19.66
C PHE A 23 -24.65 -14.89 -18.96
N LYS A 24 -23.81 -15.76 -18.40
CA LYS A 24 -24.27 -16.96 -17.70
C LYS A 24 -23.92 -16.88 -16.22
N GLU A 25 -24.95 -16.94 -15.37
CA GLU A 25 -24.82 -16.91 -13.91
C GLU A 25 -23.88 -17.98 -13.36
N VAL A 26 -23.84 -19.16 -13.99
CA VAL A 26 -22.92 -20.26 -13.62
C VAL A 26 -21.44 -19.85 -13.65
N TRP A 27 -21.07 -18.77 -14.36
CA TRP A 27 -19.71 -18.25 -14.35
C TRP A 27 -19.30 -17.68 -12.99
N PHE A 28 -20.24 -17.17 -12.18
CA PHE A 28 -19.93 -16.70 -10.83
C PHE A 28 -19.42 -17.83 -9.92
N GLN A 29 -19.92 -19.06 -10.11
CA GLN A 29 -19.46 -20.22 -9.34
C GLN A 29 -18.02 -20.60 -9.68
N LYS A 30 -17.56 -20.28 -10.90
CA LYS A 30 -16.21 -20.59 -11.36
C LYS A 30 -15.22 -19.44 -11.11
N PHE A 31 -15.68 -18.21 -11.17
CA PHE A 31 -14.85 -17.01 -11.11
C PHE A 31 -15.33 -16.12 -9.97
N ASP A 32 -14.70 -16.29 -8.80
CA ASP A 32 -15.02 -15.57 -7.57
C ASP A 32 -14.77 -14.05 -7.63
N TRP A 33 -13.99 -13.60 -8.62
CA TRP A 33 -13.69 -12.20 -8.87
C TRP A 33 -14.67 -11.49 -9.82
N LEU A 34 -15.50 -12.28 -10.52
CA LEU A 34 -16.32 -11.82 -11.63
C LEU A 34 -17.47 -10.97 -11.11
N GLU A 35 -17.57 -9.76 -11.62
CA GLU A 35 -18.63 -8.81 -11.32
C GLU A 35 -19.43 -8.52 -12.59
N TYR A 36 -20.74 -8.27 -12.46
CA TYR A 36 -21.58 -7.91 -13.60
C TYR A 36 -22.31 -6.59 -13.36
N SER A 37 -22.22 -5.67 -14.33
CA SER A 37 -22.97 -4.43 -14.35
C SER A 37 -24.25 -4.62 -15.18
N MET A 38 -25.41 -4.54 -14.52
CA MET A 38 -26.72 -4.59 -15.19
C MET A 38 -26.93 -3.41 -16.14
N GLU A 39 -26.46 -2.22 -15.76
CA GLU A 39 -26.58 -1.01 -16.57
C GLU A 39 -25.80 -1.12 -17.88
N LYS A 40 -24.58 -1.67 -17.83
CA LYS A 40 -23.69 -1.75 -18.99
C LYS A 40 -23.81 -3.07 -19.75
N ASP A 41 -24.53 -4.05 -19.20
CA ASP A 41 -24.54 -5.45 -19.64
C ASP A 41 -23.11 -5.94 -19.97
N ALA A 42 -22.25 -5.85 -18.96
CA ALA A 42 -20.83 -6.12 -19.10
C ALA A 42 -20.24 -6.67 -17.79
N ALA A 43 -19.23 -7.52 -17.94
CA ALA A 43 -18.48 -8.13 -16.86
C ALA A 43 -17.22 -7.33 -16.52
N TYR A 44 -16.92 -7.27 -15.23
CA TYR A 44 -15.78 -6.58 -14.65
C TYR A 44 -15.03 -7.51 -13.70
N CYS A 45 -13.83 -7.11 -13.30
CA CYS A 45 -13.08 -7.79 -12.26
C CYS A 45 -12.98 -6.92 -11.02
N PHE A 46 -13.58 -7.40 -9.91
CA PHE A 46 -13.61 -6.71 -8.63
C PHE A 46 -12.23 -6.28 -8.13
N TYR A 47 -11.25 -7.19 -8.19
CA TYR A 47 -9.88 -6.89 -7.76
C TYR A 47 -9.19 -5.91 -8.70
N CYS A 48 -9.29 -6.14 -10.02
CA CYS A 48 -8.56 -5.34 -10.99
C CYS A 48 -9.10 -3.92 -11.13
N TYR A 49 -10.41 -3.66 -10.92
CA TYR A 49 -10.91 -2.28 -11.05
C TYR A 49 -10.44 -1.39 -9.89
N LEU A 50 -10.30 -1.95 -8.68
CA LEU A 50 -9.88 -1.22 -7.48
C LEU A 50 -8.35 -1.14 -7.32
N PHE A 51 -7.65 -2.25 -7.58
CA PHE A 51 -6.23 -2.41 -7.25
C PHE A 51 -5.34 -2.56 -8.49
N LYS A 52 -5.74 -1.95 -9.61
CA LYS A 52 -4.92 -1.92 -10.84
C LYS A 52 -3.59 -1.21 -10.56
N GLN A 53 -2.48 -1.91 -10.77
CA GLN A 53 -1.16 -1.26 -10.71
C GLN A 53 -0.90 -0.39 -11.95
N PRO A 54 -0.39 0.84 -11.77
CA PRO A 54 0.06 1.67 -12.89
C PRO A 54 1.28 1.00 -13.55
N ARG A 55 1.30 0.95 -14.88
CA ARG A 55 2.47 0.53 -15.66
C ARG A 55 2.79 1.59 -16.72
N GLY A 56 4.09 1.84 -16.90
CA GLY A 56 4.60 2.50 -18.09
C GLY A 56 4.28 1.63 -19.30
N ASP A 57 3.47 2.18 -20.19
CA ASP A 57 3.24 1.74 -21.57
C ASP A 57 2.88 0.27 -21.79
N LYS A 58 1.59 -0.09 -21.63
CA LYS A 58 0.93 -1.11 -22.50
C LYS A 58 -0.54 -0.78 -22.76
N LEU A 59 -0.81 -0.47 -24.02
CA LEU A 59 -2.12 -0.57 -24.68
C LEU A 59 -2.70 -1.98 -24.47
N GLY A 60 -3.98 -2.06 -24.10
CA GLY A 60 -4.77 -3.31 -24.08
C GLY A 60 -4.71 -4.06 -22.74
N ILE A 61 -5.80 -4.38 -22.05
CA ILE A 61 -7.23 -4.34 -22.34
C ILE A 61 -7.92 -3.89 -21.04
N ASP A 62 -8.45 -2.67 -21.00
CA ASP A 62 -9.24 -2.14 -19.88
C ASP A 62 -10.66 -2.78 -19.81
N ALA A 63 -10.87 -3.93 -20.47
CA ALA A 63 -12.18 -4.58 -20.54
C ALA A 63 -12.70 -4.96 -19.16
N PHE A 64 -11.87 -5.45 -18.24
CA PHE A 64 -12.34 -5.82 -16.91
C PHE A 64 -12.30 -4.68 -15.89
N THR A 65 -11.91 -3.46 -16.29
CA THR A 65 -11.70 -2.33 -15.37
C THR A 65 -12.50 -1.09 -15.74
N LYS A 66 -12.46 -0.63 -17.00
CA LYS A 66 -13.14 0.60 -17.43
C LYS A 66 -14.30 0.32 -18.38
N THR A 67 -14.05 -0.40 -19.48
CA THR A 67 -15.03 -0.55 -20.56
C THR A 67 -16.08 -1.62 -20.27
N GLY A 68 -15.71 -2.69 -19.59
CA GLY A 68 -16.56 -3.86 -19.39
C GLY A 68 -16.35 -4.91 -20.50
N PHE A 69 -16.31 -6.19 -20.11
CA PHE A 69 -16.23 -7.31 -21.04
C PHE A 69 -17.64 -7.82 -21.38
N SER A 70 -18.01 -7.87 -22.66
CA SER A 70 -19.34 -8.33 -23.09
C SER A 70 -19.33 -9.37 -24.22
N ASN A 71 -18.17 -9.92 -24.57
CA ASN A 71 -18.05 -10.97 -25.59
C ASN A 71 -18.31 -12.37 -25.00
N TRP A 72 -19.60 -12.70 -24.82
CA TRP A 72 -20.07 -13.94 -24.21
C TRP A 72 -19.65 -15.20 -24.96
N LYS A 73 -19.39 -15.10 -26.28
CA LYS A 73 -18.84 -16.23 -27.07
C LYS A 73 -17.47 -16.69 -26.55
N LYS A 74 -16.62 -15.76 -26.10
CA LYS A 74 -15.26 -16.04 -25.63
C LYS A 74 -15.09 -15.98 -24.11
N ALA A 75 -16.19 -15.83 -23.36
CA ALA A 75 -16.14 -15.59 -21.92
C ALA A 75 -15.27 -16.60 -21.17
N MET A 76 -15.49 -17.90 -21.38
CA MET A 76 -14.74 -18.93 -20.65
C MET A 76 -13.22 -18.91 -20.89
N GLU A 77 -12.81 -18.71 -22.14
CA GLU A 77 -11.41 -18.60 -22.55
C GLU A 77 -10.79 -17.35 -21.91
N VAL A 78 -11.41 -16.19 -22.11
CA VAL A 78 -10.89 -14.90 -21.65
C VAL A 78 -10.90 -14.78 -20.13
N PHE A 79 -11.91 -15.33 -19.43
CA PHE A 79 -11.95 -15.32 -17.97
C PHE A 79 -10.84 -16.19 -17.39
N THR A 80 -10.54 -17.33 -18.01
CA THR A 80 -9.44 -18.20 -17.57
C THR A 80 -8.09 -17.54 -17.84
N GLU A 81 -7.90 -16.96 -19.03
CA GLU A 81 -6.69 -16.22 -19.39
C GLU A 81 -6.47 -14.98 -18.52
N HIS A 82 -7.55 -14.28 -18.14
CA HIS A 82 -7.51 -13.09 -17.29
C HIS A 82 -6.86 -13.38 -15.93
N VAL A 83 -7.18 -14.53 -15.32
CA VAL A 83 -6.58 -14.96 -14.05
C VAL A 83 -5.08 -15.16 -14.22
N GLY A 84 -4.65 -15.80 -15.31
CA GLY A 84 -3.25 -16.02 -15.63
C GLY A 84 -2.47 -16.81 -14.57
N GLY A 85 -1.14 -16.70 -14.60
CA GLY A 85 -0.25 -17.35 -13.63
C GLY A 85 -0.12 -16.62 -12.29
N VAL A 86 0.69 -17.17 -11.37
CA VAL A 86 0.83 -16.68 -9.99
C VAL A 86 1.13 -15.16 -9.90
N ASN A 87 1.95 -14.63 -10.80
CA ASN A 87 2.35 -13.22 -10.83
C ASN A 87 1.60 -12.39 -11.89
N SER A 88 0.44 -12.86 -12.32
CA SER A 88 -0.42 -12.10 -13.23
C SER A 88 -0.91 -10.80 -12.58
N ASN A 89 -1.39 -9.88 -13.42
CA ASN A 89 -1.96 -8.62 -12.94
C ASN A 89 -3.17 -8.87 -12.02
N HIS A 90 -3.99 -9.86 -12.38
CA HIS A 90 -5.13 -10.26 -11.58
C HIS A 90 -4.71 -10.73 -10.19
N ASN A 91 -3.76 -11.65 -10.10
CA ASN A 91 -3.32 -12.21 -8.82
C ASN A 91 -2.58 -11.17 -7.96
N ASN A 92 -1.86 -10.25 -8.57
CA ASN A 92 -1.26 -9.12 -7.84
C ASN A 92 -2.33 -8.16 -7.30
N ALA A 93 -3.34 -7.80 -8.10
CA ALA A 93 -4.46 -6.98 -7.65
C ALA A 93 -5.27 -7.67 -6.53
N ARG A 94 -5.43 -9.00 -6.62
CA ARG A 94 -6.05 -9.81 -5.56
C ARG A 94 -5.27 -9.74 -4.25
N ARG A 95 -3.94 -9.94 -4.30
CA ARG A 95 -3.06 -9.81 -3.13
C ARG A 95 -3.18 -8.42 -2.49
N HIS A 96 -3.18 -7.36 -3.28
CA HIS A 96 -3.38 -6.00 -2.75
C HIS A 96 -4.74 -5.81 -2.07
N CYS A 97 -5.80 -6.44 -2.59
CA CYS A 97 -7.09 -6.44 -1.92
C CYS A 97 -7.05 -7.17 -0.58
N GLU A 98 -6.33 -8.29 -0.49
CA GLU A 98 -6.13 -9.05 0.74
C GLU A 98 -5.30 -8.25 1.76
N ASP A 99 -4.22 -7.62 1.33
CA ASP A 99 -3.39 -6.73 2.16
C ASP A 99 -4.22 -5.54 2.67
N PHE A 100 -5.04 -4.93 1.81
CA PHE A 100 -5.92 -3.84 2.21
C PHE A 100 -6.96 -4.26 3.27
N LYS A 101 -7.44 -5.51 3.22
CA LYS A 101 -8.35 -6.06 4.24
C LYS A 101 -7.64 -6.42 5.54
N ASN A 102 -6.31 -6.51 5.54
CA ASN A 102 -5.53 -6.85 6.73
C ASN A 102 -5.49 -5.68 7.72
N GLN A 103 -6.45 -5.66 8.64
CA GLN A 103 -6.58 -4.61 9.64
C GLN A 103 -5.32 -4.43 10.52
N ARG A 104 -4.49 -5.47 10.70
CA ARG A 104 -3.25 -5.37 11.47
C ARG A 104 -2.21 -4.43 10.84
N GLN A 105 -2.27 -4.28 9.52
CA GLN A 105 -1.41 -3.38 8.76
C GLN A 105 -2.08 -2.04 8.46
N SER A 106 -3.32 -1.83 8.93
CA SER A 106 -3.98 -0.55 8.75
C SER A 106 -3.24 0.57 9.50
N VAL A 107 -3.25 1.77 8.93
CA VAL A 107 -2.62 2.96 9.56
C VAL A 107 -3.20 3.17 10.97
N SER A 108 -4.52 3.05 11.14
CA SER A 108 -5.15 3.20 12.46
C SER A 108 -4.66 2.14 13.45
N HIS A 109 -4.58 0.87 13.04
CA HIS A 109 -4.06 -0.18 13.91
C HIS A 109 -2.60 0.06 14.28
N ILE A 110 -1.74 0.38 13.31
CA ILE A 110 -0.34 0.72 13.55
C ILE A 110 -0.25 1.86 14.58
N PHE A 111 -0.97 2.96 14.39
CA PHE A 111 -1.01 4.08 15.32
C PHE A 111 -1.54 3.70 16.71
N SER A 112 -2.60 2.90 16.79
CA SER A 112 -3.16 2.43 18.07
C SER A 112 -2.30 1.39 18.77
N SER A 113 -1.48 0.66 18.01
CA SER A 113 -0.57 -0.37 18.52
C SER A 113 0.75 0.20 19.03
N HIS A 114 1.00 1.51 18.84
CA HIS A 114 2.10 2.17 19.52
C HIS A 114 1.83 2.11 21.02
N SER A 115 2.73 1.48 21.74
CA SER A 115 2.67 1.46 23.17
C SER A 115 2.94 2.86 23.72
N ARG A 116 2.43 3.17 24.91
CA ARG A 116 2.68 4.47 25.57
C ARG A 116 4.18 4.73 25.72
N GLU A 117 4.98 3.68 25.85
CA GLU A 117 6.44 3.74 25.90
C GLU A 117 7.04 4.23 24.57
N MET A 118 6.53 3.80 23.42
CA MET A 118 6.98 4.30 22.11
C MET A 118 6.66 5.78 21.91
N GLU A 119 5.46 6.23 22.34
CA GLU A 119 5.08 7.65 22.26
C GLU A 119 5.99 8.51 23.15
N VAL A 120 6.23 8.07 24.40
CA VAL A 120 7.13 8.74 25.32
C VAL A 120 8.56 8.80 24.74
N ALA A 121 9.05 7.71 24.17
CA ALA A 121 10.37 7.66 23.56
C ALA A 121 10.49 8.59 22.34
N TYR A 122 9.47 8.63 21.47
CA TYR A 122 9.41 9.55 20.33
C TYR A 122 9.41 11.01 20.79
N ARG A 123 8.55 11.37 21.75
CA ARG A 123 8.49 12.73 22.31
C ARG A 123 9.81 13.15 22.94
N ALA A 124 10.48 12.24 23.67
CA ALA A 124 11.79 12.49 24.26
C ALA A 124 12.84 12.77 23.18
N ARG A 125 12.92 11.96 22.11
CA ARG A 125 13.84 12.19 20.98
C ARG A 125 13.61 13.53 20.29
N VAL A 126 12.37 13.84 19.93
CA VAL A 126 12.03 15.11 19.26
C VAL A 126 12.36 16.30 20.17
N THR A 127 12.04 16.22 21.45
CA THR A 127 12.34 17.28 22.41
C THR A 127 13.85 17.50 22.55
N ALA A 128 14.65 16.42 22.58
CA ALA A 128 16.09 16.50 22.64
C ALA A 128 16.69 17.20 21.41
N VAL A 129 16.28 16.77 20.22
CA VAL A 129 16.71 17.39 18.96
C VAL A 129 16.35 18.88 18.94
N LEU A 130 15.11 19.24 19.29
CA LEU A 130 14.68 20.64 19.31
C LEU A 130 15.47 21.50 20.30
N ARG A 131 15.85 20.96 21.46
CA ARG A 131 16.68 21.68 22.45
C ARG A 131 18.09 21.94 21.90
N VAL A 132 18.72 20.93 21.31
CA VAL A 132 20.05 21.06 20.69
C VAL A 132 20.01 22.05 19.53
N VAL A 133 19.03 21.93 18.63
CA VAL A 133 18.82 22.85 17.50
C VAL A 133 18.65 24.28 18.00
N ARG A 134 17.78 24.49 18.98
CA ARG A 134 17.54 25.81 19.57
C ARG A 134 18.82 26.40 20.16
N PHE A 135 19.61 25.61 20.86
CA PHE A 135 20.88 26.07 21.44
C PHE A 135 21.85 26.53 20.34
N LEU A 136 22.09 25.70 19.33
CA LEU A 136 23.02 26.02 18.24
C LEU A 136 22.60 27.29 17.49
N LEU A 137 21.29 27.43 17.20
CA LEU A 137 20.75 28.64 16.57
C LEU A 137 20.96 29.90 17.43
N LEU A 138 20.70 29.82 18.74
CA LEU A 138 20.85 30.95 19.65
C LEU A 138 22.31 31.37 19.82
N GLN A 139 23.26 30.43 19.70
CA GLN A 139 24.70 30.71 19.77
C GLN A 139 25.32 31.04 18.41
N GLY A 140 24.56 30.96 17.31
CA GLY A 140 25.09 31.15 15.96
C GLY A 140 26.10 30.07 15.54
N LEU A 141 26.01 28.87 16.13
CA LEU A 141 26.90 27.76 15.84
C LEU A 141 26.42 26.97 14.62
N ALA A 142 27.36 26.55 13.78
CA ALA A 142 27.08 25.62 12.71
C ALA A 142 26.62 24.27 13.29
N PHE A 143 25.64 23.64 12.65
CA PHE A 143 25.18 22.30 13.03
C PHE A 143 26.22 21.23 12.70
N ARG A 144 26.85 21.36 11.53
CA ARG A 144 27.83 20.43 11.00
C ARG A 144 29.25 20.86 11.29
N GLY A 145 30.12 19.88 11.49
CA GLY A 145 31.57 20.01 11.63
C GLY A 145 32.28 19.63 10.34
N HIS A 146 33.60 19.47 10.44
CA HIS A 146 34.43 19.06 9.29
C HIS A 146 34.44 17.54 9.07
N ASP A 147 34.14 16.73 10.10
CA ASP A 147 34.27 15.27 10.05
C ASP A 147 33.21 14.56 10.92
N GLU A 148 32.10 14.11 10.31
CA GLU A 148 31.04 13.35 11.01
C GLU A 148 31.34 11.84 11.16
N SER A 149 32.56 11.38 10.84
CA SER A 149 32.91 9.95 10.87
C SER A 149 32.79 9.36 12.28
N SER A 150 32.42 8.08 12.39
CA SER A 150 32.30 7.40 13.69
C SER A 150 33.63 7.27 14.45
N SER A 151 34.76 7.47 13.77
CA SER A 151 36.11 7.46 14.34
C SER A 151 36.57 8.83 14.85
N SER A 152 35.85 9.90 14.53
CA SER A 152 36.17 11.25 15.00
C SER A 152 35.88 11.38 16.49
N THR A 153 36.78 12.05 17.20
CA THR A 153 36.60 12.42 18.61
C THR A 153 35.75 13.68 18.80
N ASN A 154 35.41 14.37 17.71
CA ASN A 154 34.56 15.56 17.68
C ASN A 154 33.86 15.63 16.31
N ARG A 155 32.70 14.97 16.20
CA ARG A 155 32.05 14.74 14.90
C ARG A 155 31.49 16.01 14.28
N ASP A 156 30.46 16.53 14.92
CA ASP A 156 29.89 17.82 14.62
C ASP A 156 29.20 18.38 15.87
N ASN A 157 28.94 19.68 15.86
CA ASN A 157 28.37 20.36 17.01
C ASN A 157 26.99 19.81 17.39
N PHE A 158 26.21 19.30 16.43
CA PHE A 158 24.89 18.74 16.70
C PHE A 158 25.00 17.36 17.38
N LEU A 159 25.79 16.45 16.82
CA LEU A 159 26.01 15.10 17.32
C LEU A 159 26.71 15.11 18.67
N GLU A 160 27.72 15.97 18.87
CA GLU A 160 28.39 16.10 20.16
C GLU A 160 27.45 16.67 21.22
N MET A 161 26.70 17.73 20.89
CA MET A 161 25.74 18.32 21.83
C MET A 161 24.58 17.37 22.14
N LEU A 162 24.11 16.60 21.15
CA LEU A 162 23.06 15.60 21.34
C LEU A 162 23.55 14.43 22.20
N ASN A 163 24.79 13.98 21.99
CA ASN A 163 25.42 12.94 22.80
C ASN A 163 25.62 13.41 24.24
N TRP A 164 26.19 14.61 24.44
CA TRP A 164 26.29 15.24 25.76
C TRP A 164 24.92 15.38 26.43
N TYR A 165 23.91 15.84 25.71
CA TYR A 165 22.57 15.96 26.28
C TYR A 165 21.98 14.61 26.71
N GLY A 166 22.32 13.53 26.00
CA GLY A 166 22.02 12.16 26.39
C GLY A 166 22.77 11.66 27.62
N THR A 167 23.99 12.12 27.87
CA THR A 167 24.71 11.79 29.12
C THR A 167 24.15 12.53 30.33
N GLU A 168 23.66 13.75 30.14
CA GLU A 168 23.07 14.57 31.23
C GLU A 168 21.62 14.18 31.57
N VAL A 169 20.85 13.74 30.57
CA VAL A 169 19.43 13.41 30.76
C VAL A 169 19.20 11.94 30.46
N GLU A 170 19.06 11.14 31.51
CA GLU A 170 18.95 9.68 31.42
C GLU A 170 17.84 9.21 30.46
N SER A 171 16.66 9.83 30.51
CA SER A 171 15.55 9.48 29.62
C SER A 171 15.85 9.75 28.15
N VAL A 172 16.69 10.76 27.86
CA VAL A 172 17.16 11.11 26.53
C VAL A 172 18.30 10.16 26.11
N GLY A 173 19.23 9.84 27.02
CA GLY A 173 20.28 8.86 26.79
C GLY A 173 19.75 7.48 26.43
N ARG A 174 18.70 7.00 27.11
CA ARG A 174 18.04 5.73 26.77
C ARG A 174 17.51 5.73 25.33
N VAL A 175 16.82 6.78 24.91
CA VAL A 175 16.14 6.81 23.60
C VAL A 175 17.03 7.18 22.42
N ILE A 176 18.18 7.83 22.67
CA ILE A 176 19.21 8.12 21.64
C ILE A 176 20.06 6.87 21.38
N ASN A 177 20.35 6.09 22.42
CA ASN A 177 21.19 4.89 22.33
C ASN A 177 20.40 3.63 21.88
N GLU A 178 19.09 3.64 22.05
CA GLU A 178 18.21 2.70 21.34
C GLU A 178 18.40 2.94 19.84
N LYS A 179 19.05 1.99 19.15
CA LYS A 179 19.11 1.96 17.69
C LYS A 179 17.67 2.01 17.17
N CYS A 180 17.22 3.20 16.77
CA CYS A 180 16.03 3.33 15.99
C CYS A 180 16.30 2.51 14.73
N SER A 181 15.53 1.43 14.52
CA SER A 181 15.54 0.62 13.31
C SER A 181 15.09 1.48 12.12
N LEU A 182 15.93 2.44 11.72
CA LEU A 182 15.78 3.29 10.55
C LEU A 182 16.35 2.56 9.32
N GLU A 183 16.12 1.25 9.22
CA GLU A 183 16.37 0.45 8.01
C GLU A 183 15.11 0.38 7.12
N ILE A 184 14.22 1.38 7.18
CA ILE A 184 13.05 1.45 6.30
C ILE A 184 13.28 2.35 5.08
N ILE A 185 14.44 3.02 4.95
CA ILE A 185 14.77 3.76 3.73
C ILE A 185 16.23 3.50 3.33
N LYS A 186 16.47 2.32 2.76
CA LYS A 186 17.49 2.07 1.75
C LYS A 186 16.91 1.16 0.67
#